data_AF-A0A7X4L0P1-F1
#
_entry.id   AF-A0A7X4L0P1-F1
#
_cell.length_a   1.000
_cell.length_b   1.000
_cell.length_c   1.000
_cell.angle_alpha   90.00
_cell.angle_beta   90.00
_cell.angle_gamma   90.00
#
_symmetry.space_group_name_H-M   'P 1'
#
loop_
_entity.id
_entity.type
_entity.pdbx_description
1 polymer ?
#
loop_
_entity_poly.entity_id
_entity_poly.type
_entity_poly.pdbx_seq_one_letter_code
_entity_poly.pdbx_strand_id
1 'polypeptide(L)'
;PHLDPAHLPVFDCAFKPAKGSRFIHYTGHLKMIGATQPFISGAISKTINVPTEATVEDIERAYLDAWRLGTKAVSIYRDGSKRTQPLNTAKQTAKEAVAASGDQPVRRKLPDERDAITHKFDIAGHEGYITVGLFGDGAPGEIFLVMAKEGSTISGFADAFAQAISYSLQYGVPLQVLVDKFSHVRFEPAGLTKNKDIRVAKSIVDYVFRWLATKFLSPEAQFHAGVNVSGEVAAEGGEQLTFGEAVPTDAPARSAGQNGSPAYAIQNDEDAPPCSTCGAIMIRNGACYKCVNCGTTSGCA
;
A
#
# COMPACT_ATOMS: atom_id res chain seq x y z
N PRO A 1 -21.38 -3.95 -28.41
CA PRO A 1 -22.45 -4.92 -28.07
C PRO A 1 -23.42 -5.13 -29.24
N HIS A 2 -22.97 -5.78 -30.33
CA HIS A 2 -23.78 -6.28 -31.46
C HIS A 2 -22.93 -7.31 -32.25
N LEU A 3 -22.39 -8.34 -31.56
CA LEU A 3 -21.57 -9.36 -32.22
C LEU A 3 -22.47 -10.39 -32.91
N ASP A 4 -22.27 -10.58 -34.21
CA ASP A 4 -22.85 -11.70 -34.94
C ASP A 4 -22.37 -13.02 -34.33
N PRO A 5 -23.25 -14.00 -34.06
CA PRO A 5 -22.87 -15.34 -33.60
C PRO A 5 -21.74 -15.98 -34.42
N ALA A 6 -21.69 -15.74 -35.73
CA ALA A 6 -20.64 -16.25 -36.63
C ALA A 6 -19.25 -15.66 -36.33
N HIS A 7 -19.17 -14.48 -35.70
CA HIS A 7 -17.91 -13.81 -35.37
C HIS A 7 -17.37 -14.17 -33.99
N LEU A 8 -18.19 -14.78 -33.12
CA LEU A 8 -17.77 -15.20 -31.78
C LEU A 8 -16.43 -15.97 -31.77
N PRO A 9 -16.09 -16.81 -32.78
CA PRO A 9 -14.82 -17.49 -32.79
C PRO A 9 -13.55 -16.64 -32.86
N VAL A 10 -13.66 -15.38 -33.26
CA VAL A 10 -12.52 -14.47 -33.38
C VAL A 10 -12.20 -13.79 -32.03
N PHE A 11 -13.17 -13.76 -31.11
CA PHE A 11 -13.09 -13.00 -29.86
C PHE A 11 -12.79 -13.89 -28.64
N ASP A 12 -12.02 -14.96 -28.82
CA ASP A 12 -11.60 -15.80 -27.70
C ASP A 12 -10.75 -15.00 -26.70
N CYS A 13 -11.10 -15.12 -25.42
CA CYS A 13 -10.44 -14.39 -24.34
C CYS A 13 -9.11 -15.06 -23.95
N ALA A 14 -8.26 -14.31 -23.26
CA ALA A 14 -6.99 -14.82 -22.75
C ALA A 14 -7.15 -15.82 -21.59
N PHE A 15 -8.29 -15.78 -20.90
CA PHE A 15 -8.69 -16.72 -19.86
C PHE A 15 -10.01 -17.37 -20.24
N LYS A 16 -10.29 -18.52 -19.64
CA LYS A 16 -11.58 -19.18 -19.74
C LYS A 16 -12.68 -18.26 -19.15
N PRO A 17 -13.66 -17.81 -19.95
CA PRO A 17 -14.72 -16.94 -19.44
C PRO A 17 -15.70 -17.72 -18.56
N ALA A 18 -16.31 -17.05 -17.58
CA ALA A 18 -17.21 -17.70 -16.60
C ALA A 18 -18.41 -18.45 -17.22
N LYS A 19 -18.91 -17.98 -18.38
CA LYS A 19 -20.05 -18.57 -19.10
C LYS A 19 -19.66 -19.20 -20.44
N GLY A 20 -18.37 -19.45 -20.69
CA GLY A 20 -17.91 -19.98 -21.97
C GLY A 20 -16.82 -21.03 -21.83
N SER A 21 -16.64 -21.80 -22.90
CA SER A 21 -15.68 -22.91 -22.94
C SER A 21 -14.38 -22.55 -23.66
N ARG A 22 -14.39 -21.48 -24.47
CA ARG A 22 -13.30 -21.14 -25.38
C ARG A 22 -12.39 -20.06 -24.82
N PHE A 23 -11.09 -20.23 -25.05
CA PHE A 23 -10.05 -19.28 -24.67
C PHE A 23 -8.77 -19.59 -25.46
N ILE A 24 -7.89 -18.60 -25.55
CA ILE A 24 -6.59 -18.75 -26.20
C ILE A 24 -5.64 -19.44 -25.22
N HIS A 25 -5.24 -20.66 -25.56
CA HIS A 25 -4.24 -21.41 -24.79
C HIS A 25 -2.92 -20.64 -24.69
N TYR A 26 -2.19 -20.74 -23.57
CA TYR A 26 -0.98 -19.95 -23.29
C TYR A 26 0.10 -20.03 -24.40
N THR A 27 0.23 -21.20 -25.04
CA THR A 27 1.14 -21.40 -26.19
C THR A 27 0.73 -20.59 -27.42
N GLY A 28 -0.56 -20.30 -27.61
CA GLY A 28 -1.04 -19.40 -28.66
C GLY A 28 -0.56 -17.96 -28.46
N HIS A 29 -0.50 -17.49 -27.21
CA HIS A 29 0.07 -16.17 -26.89
C HIS A 29 1.56 -16.14 -27.25
N LEU A 30 2.32 -17.16 -26.86
CA LEU A 30 3.76 -17.26 -27.17
C LEU A 30 4.03 -17.30 -28.67
N LYS A 31 3.28 -18.12 -29.42
CA LYS A 31 3.41 -18.21 -30.88
C LYS A 31 3.13 -16.88 -31.57
N MET A 32 2.13 -16.13 -31.11
CA MET A 32 1.81 -14.81 -31.67
C MET A 32 2.93 -13.79 -31.40
N ILE A 33 3.46 -13.77 -30.17
CA ILE A 33 4.60 -12.92 -29.82
C ILE A 33 5.82 -13.31 -30.66
N GLY A 34 6.14 -14.60 -30.74
CA GLY A 34 7.26 -15.12 -31.54
C GLY A 34 7.14 -14.78 -33.02
N ALA A 35 5.95 -14.92 -33.62
CA ALA A 35 5.73 -14.60 -35.02
C ALA A 35 5.92 -13.11 -35.35
N THR A 36 5.64 -12.23 -34.39
CA THR A 36 5.76 -10.77 -34.58
C THR A 36 7.12 -10.21 -34.16
N GLN A 37 7.83 -10.90 -33.27
CA GLN A 37 9.11 -10.44 -32.72
C GLN A 37 10.20 -10.08 -33.76
N PRO A 38 10.37 -10.80 -34.89
CA PRO A 38 11.39 -10.47 -35.90
C PRO A 38 11.22 -9.09 -36.52
N PHE A 39 10.00 -8.55 -36.52
CA PHE A 39 9.66 -7.26 -37.11
C PHE A 39 9.77 -6.09 -36.12
N ILE A 40 10.14 -6.37 -34.86
CA ILE A 40 10.14 -5.38 -33.78
C ILE A 40 11.54 -5.29 -33.16
N SER A 41 12.12 -4.10 -33.17
CA SER A 41 13.44 -3.83 -32.59
C SER A 41 13.45 -3.93 -31.05
N GLY A 42 12.36 -3.53 -30.40
CA GLY A 42 12.14 -3.69 -28.96
C GLY A 42 11.50 -5.03 -28.57
N ALA A 43 11.24 -5.19 -27.26
CA ALA A 43 10.48 -6.33 -26.72
C ALA A 43 8.97 -6.03 -26.69
N ILE A 44 8.15 -7.09 -26.71
CA ILE A 44 6.68 -6.99 -26.68
C ILE A 44 6.20 -7.09 -25.23
N SER A 45 5.54 -6.04 -24.73
CA SER A 45 4.95 -6.02 -23.37
C SER A 45 3.58 -6.70 -23.33
N LYS A 46 3.57 -8.02 -23.58
CA LYS A 46 2.36 -8.86 -23.52
C LYS A 46 2.56 -9.96 -22.49
N THR A 47 1.68 -10.00 -21.51
CA THR A 47 1.67 -11.05 -20.48
C THR A 47 1.06 -12.34 -21.03
N ILE A 48 1.73 -13.46 -20.78
CA ILE A 48 1.28 -14.83 -21.05
C ILE A 48 0.46 -15.30 -19.86
N ASN A 49 -0.83 -15.49 -20.10
CA ASN A 49 -1.76 -15.96 -19.08
C ASN A 49 -1.78 -17.49 -19.08
N VAL A 50 -1.43 -18.08 -17.95
CA VAL A 50 -1.49 -19.53 -17.71
C VAL A 50 -2.55 -19.83 -16.65
N PRO A 51 -3.21 -21.00 -16.71
CA PRO A 51 -4.29 -21.33 -15.78
C PRO A 51 -3.75 -21.57 -14.36
N THR A 52 -4.64 -21.56 -13.37
CA THR A 52 -4.27 -21.72 -11.95
C THR A 52 -3.55 -23.04 -11.68
N GLU A 53 -3.95 -24.11 -12.39
CA GLU A 53 -3.38 -25.45 -12.32
C GLU A 53 -2.02 -25.61 -13.02
N ALA A 54 -1.49 -24.57 -13.67
CA ALA A 54 -0.19 -24.65 -14.35
C ALA A 54 0.94 -25.00 -13.36
N THR A 55 1.69 -26.06 -13.69
CA THR A 55 2.78 -26.58 -12.87
C THR A 55 4.08 -25.82 -13.10
N VAL A 56 5.11 -26.09 -12.30
CA VAL A 56 6.44 -25.50 -12.50
C VAL A 56 7.01 -25.89 -13.87
N GLU A 57 6.77 -27.13 -14.29
CA GLU A 57 7.21 -27.67 -15.58
C GLU A 57 6.51 -26.98 -16.75
N ASP A 58 5.24 -26.59 -16.60
CA ASP A 58 4.50 -25.81 -17.61
C ASP A 58 5.11 -24.42 -17.78
N ILE A 59 5.50 -23.77 -16.68
CA ILE A 59 6.15 -22.46 -16.66
C ILE A 59 7.54 -22.55 -17.30
N GLU A 60 8.32 -23.55 -16.91
CA GLU A 60 9.65 -23.82 -17.48
C GLU A 60 9.54 -24.01 -19.00
N ARG A 61 8.62 -24.87 -19.43
CA ARG A 61 8.39 -25.12 -20.86
C ARG A 61 7.98 -23.85 -21.60
N ALA A 62 7.14 -22.99 -20.99
CA ALA A 62 6.75 -21.73 -21.59
C ALA A 62 7.96 -20.79 -21.80
N TYR A 63 8.91 -20.73 -20.86
CA TYR A 63 10.15 -19.98 -21.03
C TYR A 63 11.08 -20.59 -22.09
N LEU A 64 11.21 -21.91 -22.15
CA LEU A 64 12.00 -22.59 -23.18
C LEU A 64 11.42 -22.37 -24.58
N ASP A 65 10.10 -22.46 -24.72
CA ASP A 65 9.41 -22.22 -26.00
C ASP A 65 9.51 -20.75 -26.42
N ALA A 66 9.41 -19.82 -25.48
CA ALA A 66 9.65 -18.40 -25.71
C ALA A 66 11.05 -18.13 -26.27
N TRP A 67 12.07 -18.77 -25.69
CA TRP A 67 13.45 -18.67 -26.16
C TRP A 67 13.62 -19.27 -27.57
N ARG A 68 13.07 -20.46 -27.82
CA ARG A 68 13.11 -21.11 -29.15
C ARG A 68 12.43 -20.27 -30.24
N LEU A 69 11.37 -19.55 -29.87
CA LEU A 69 10.64 -18.65 -30.77
C LEU A 69 11.36 -17.30 -30.97
N GLY A 70 12.51 -17.07 -30.33
CA GLY A 70 13.30 -15.84 -30.48
C GLY A 70 12.67 -14.62 -29.80
N THR A 71 11.78 -14.82 -28.83
CA THR A 71 11.16 -13.71 -28.08
C THR A 71 12.21 -12.99 -27.23
N LYS A 72 12.15 -11.65 -27.18
CA LYS A 72 13.14 -10.84 -26.45
C LYS A 72 12.84 -10.73 -24.95
N ALA A 73 11.57 -10.77 -24.58
CA ALA A 73 11.12 -10.78 -23.20
C ALA A 73 9.78 -11.50 -23.09
N VAL A 74 9.55 -12.15 -21.95
CA VAL A 74 8.28 -12.77 -21.61
C VAL A 74 7.93 -12.45 -20.17
N SER A 75 6.69 -12.04 -19.96
CA SER A 75 6.08 -11.92 -18.64
C SER A 75 4.98 -12.98 -18.53
N ILE A 76 5.04 -13.82 -17.50
CA ILE A 76 4.04 -14.86 -17.26
C ILE A 76 3.19 -14.45 -16.07
N TYR A 77 1.89 -14.66 -16.18
CA TYR A 77 0.94 -14.52 -15.10
C TYR A 77 0.15 -15.81 -14.95
N ARG A 78 0.30 -16.45 -13.78
CA ARG A 78 -0.52 -17.59 -13.38
C ARG A 78 -1.79 -17.11 -12.72
N ASP A 79 -2.94 -17.54 -13.22
CA ASP A 79 -4.23 -17.17 -12.64
C ASP A 79 -4.30 -17.57 -11.15
N GLY A 80 -4.83 -16.70 -10.29
CA GLY A 80 -4.82 -16.93 -8.85
C GLY A 80 -3.54 -16.52 -8.10
N SER A 81 -2.47 -16.10 -8.79
CA SER A 81 -1.18 -15.78 -8.14
C SER A 81 -1.12 -14.42 -7.42
N LYS A 82 -2.10 -13.52 -7.61
CA LYS A 82 -2.21 -12.23 -6.93
C LYS A 82 -3.47 -12.16 -6.06
N ARG A 83 -3.37 -11.54 -4.87
CA ARG A 83 -4.50 -11.35 -3.93
C ARG A 83 -5.59 -10.43 -4.48
N THR A 84 -5.20 -9.37 -5.18
CA THR A 84 -6.10 -8.46 -5.89
C THR A 84 -5.89 -8.61 -7.39
N GLN A 85 -6.97 -8.95 -8.10
CA GLN A 85 -6.93 -9.18 -9.55
C GLN A 85 -7.98 -8.27 -10.20
N PRO A 86 -7.58 -7.44 -11.19
CA PRO A 86 -8.54 -6.60 -11.92
C PRO A 86 -9.57 -7.41 -12.70
N LEU A 87 -9.23 -8.66 -13.06
CA LEU A 87 -10.08 -9.58 -13.79
C LEU A 87 -9.95 -10.98 -13.18
N ASN A 88 -10.99 -11.45 -12.49
CA ASN A 88 -11.08 -12.79 -11.93
C ASN A 88 -12.23 -13.54 -12.62
N THR A 89 -11.93 -14.70 -13.20
CA THR A 89 -12.93 -15.53 -13.91
C THR A 89 -13.64 -16.52 -12.99
N ALA A 90 -13.08 -16.76 -11.80
CA ALA A 90 -13.68 -17.61 -10.78
C ALA A 90 -14.53 -16.78 -9.81
N LYS A 91 -15.77 -17.22 -9.57
CA LYS A 91 -16.49 -16.87 -8.34
C LYS A 91 -15.75 -17.61 -7.21
N GLN A 92 -14.84 -16.94 -6.52
CA GLN A 92 -14.18 -17.54 -5.35
C GLN A 92 -15.27 -17.98 -4.36
N THR A 93 -15.44 -19.29 -4.21
CA THR A 93 -16.15 -19.86 -3.07
C THR A 93 -15.11 -20.07 -1.98
N ALA A 94 -14.44 -18.99 -1.57
CA ALA A 94 -13.54 -18.97 -0.42
C ALA A 94 -14.37 -18.54 0.78
N LYS A 95 -14.76 -19.53 1.58
CA LYS A 95 -15.39 -19.37 2.88
C LYS A 95 -14.32 -18.89 3.86
N GLU A 96 -14.12 -17.59 3.95
CA GLU A 96 -13.55 -16.89 5.10
C GLU A 96 -14.05 -15.44 5.05
N ALA A 97 -14.54 -14.98 6.19
CA ALA A 97 -15.56 -13.95 6.28
C ALA A 97 -15.09 -12.55 5.87
N VAL A 98 -15.49 -12.10 4.67
CA VAL A 98 -16.03 -10.75 4.48
C VAL A 98 -17.23 -10.90 3.56
N ALA A 99 -18.43 -10.64 4.07
CA ALA A 99 -19.67 -10.75 3.33
C ALA A 99 -19.68 -9.77 2.14
N ALA A 100 -19.22 -10.23 0.99
CA ALA A 100 -19.51 -9.62 -0.31
C ALA A 100 -20.58 -10.49 -1.00
N SER A 101 -21.80 -10.46 -0.47
CA SER A 101 -22.98 -10.81 -1.24
C SER A 101 -23.13 -9.77 -2.35
N GLY A 102 -23.47 -10.22 -3.56
CA GLY A 102 -23.74 -9.39 -4.74
C GLY A 102 -25.03 -8.56 -4.63
N ASP A 103 -25.19 -7.86 -3.52
CA ASP A 103 -26.19 -6.83 -3.30
C ASP A 103 -25.48 -5.48 -3.44
N GLN A 104 -26.15 -4.45 -3.95
CA GLN A 104 -25.57 -3.11 -3.93
C GLN A 104 -25.18 -2.77 -2.48
N PRO A 105 -24.08 -2.04 -2.22
CA PRO A 105 -23.71 -1.70 -0.85
C PRO A 105 -24.87 -0.90 -0.23
N VAL A 106 -25.65 -1.55 0.65
CA VAL A 106 -26.78 -0.93 1.34
C VAL A 106 -26.23 -0.21 2.56
N ARG A 107 -26.53 1.08 2.66
CA ARG A 107 -26.14 1.90 3.81
C ARG A 107 -26.78 1.37 5.09
N ARG A 108 -25.96 0.90 6.03
CA ARG A 108 -26.38 0.61 7.42
C ARG A 108 -26.45 1.92 8.20
N LYS A 109 -27.67 2.44 8.39
CA LYS A 109 -27.88 3.64 9.22
C LYS A 109 -27.75 3.30 10.70
N LEU A 110 -27.19 4.24 11.46
CA LEU A 110 -27.18 4.17 12.92
C LEU A 110 -28.53 4.68 13.47
N PRO A 111 -29.00 4.15 14.62
CA PRO A 111 -30.18 4.68 15.31
C PRO A 111 -29.93 6.09 15.85
N ASP A 112 -31.00 6.84 16.09
CA ASP A 112 -30.94 8.23 16.57
C ASP A 112 -30.22 8.35 17.93
N GLU A 113 -30.43 7.37 18.81
CA GLU A 113 -29.72 7.18 20.07
C GLU A 113 -28.75 6.00 19.97
N ARG A 114 -27.50 6.20 20.37
CA ARG A 114 -26.41 5.21 20.23
C ARG A 114 -25.28 5.46 21.21
N ASP A 115 -24.51 4.41 21.48
CA ASP A 115 -23.27 4.51 22.25
C ASP A 115 -22.19 5.24 21.43
N ALA A 116 -21.42 6.08 22.11
CA ALA A 116 -20.33 6.81 21.49
C ALA A 116 -19.10 6.91 22.41
N ILE A 117 -17.91 6.91 21.80
CA ILE A 117 -16.64 7.12 22.50
C ILE A 117 -16.08 8.47 22.07
N THR A 118 -15.89 9.39 23.02
CA THR A 118 -15.22 10.66 22.77
C THR A 118 -13.82 10.66 23.36
N HIS A 119 -12.83 11.08 22.57
CA HIS A 119 -11.44 11.21 22.98
C HIS A 119 -10.90 12.59 22.64
N LYS A 120 -10.31 13.24 23.64
CA LYS A 120 -9.59 14.49 23.46
C LYS A 120 -8.16 14.19 23.03
N PHE A 121 -7.69 14.85 21.98
CA PHE A 121 -6.31 14.76 21.52
C PHE A 121 -5.65 16.13 21.42
N ASP A 122 -4.33 16.09 21.35
CA ASP A 122 -3.44 17.25 21.25
C ASP A 122 -2.27 16.86 20.35
N ILE A 123 -2.06 17.61 19.27
CA ILE A 123 -0.97 17.40 18.31
C ILE A 123 -0.24 18.73 18.17
N ALA A 124 0.99 18.82 18.68
CA ALA A 124 1.79 20.03 18.64
C ALA A 124 1.06 21.29 19.17
N GLY A 125 0.22 21.14 20.21
CA GLY A 125 -0.55 22.25 20.78
C GLY A 125 -1.90 22.52 20.10
N HIS A 126 -2.21 21.84 18.99
CA HIS A 126 -3.53 21.85 18.38
C HIS A 126 -4.42 20.83 19.08
N GLU A 127 -5.41 21.32 19.83
CA GLU A 127 -6.36 20.47 20.56
C GLU A 127 -7.56 20.11 19.68
N GLY A 128 -8.05 18.88 19.81
CA GLY A 128 -9.25 18.42 19.11
C GLY A 128 -9.96 17.30 19.85
N TYR A 129 -11.16 16.99 19.40
CA TYR A 129 -11.98 15.90 19.90
C TYR A 129 -12.37 15.00 18.74
N ILE A 130 -12.20 13.69 18.92
CA ILE A 130 -12.80 12.68 18.08
C ILE A 130 -13.95 12.02 18.85
N THR A 131 -15.11 11.95 18.23
CA THR A 131 -16.27 11.19 18.73
C THR A 131 -16.59 10.08 17.76
N VAL A 132 -16.67 8.85 18.23
CA VAL A 132 -16.98 7.67 17.41
C VAL A 132 -18.33 7.11 17.85
N GLY A 133 -19.32 7.13 16.96
CA GLY A 133 -20.59 6.47 17.17
C GLY A 133 -20.48 4.98 16.85
N LEU A 134 -21.03 4.13 17.71
CA LEU A 134 -20.96 2.68 17.60
C LEU A 134 -22.26 2.09 17.05
N PHE A 135 -22.12 1.00 16.29
CA PHE A 135 -23.22 0.10 16.01
C PHE A 135 -23.50 -0.78 17.23
N GLY A 136 -24.68 -1.42 17.28
CA GLY A 136 -25.07 -2.30 18.39
C GLY A 136 -24.18 -3.55 18.58
N ASP A 137 -23.28 -3.84 17.63
CA ASP A 137 -22.25 -4.88 17.72
C ASP A 137 -20.90 -4.35 18.26
N GLY A 138 -20.83 -3.07 18.63
CA GLY A 138 -19.61 -2.40 19.10
C GLY A 138 -18.66 -1.95 17.98
N ALA A 139 -18.98 -2.19 16.71
CA ALA A 139 -18.18 -1.70 15.59
C ALA A 139 -18.37 -0.19 15.38
N PRO A 140 -17.34 0.54 14.91
CA PRO A 140 -17.46 1.96 14.64
C PRO A 140 -18.33 2.20 13.39
N GLY A 141 -19.35 3.04 13.53
CA GLY A 141 -20.27 3.37 12.44
C GLY A 141 -20.19 4.80 11.94
N GLU A 142 -19.74 5.74 12.76
CA GLU A 142 -19.48 7.10 12.33
C GLU A 142 -18.43 7.77 13.21
N ILE A 143 -17.80 8.80 12.66
CA ILE A 143 -16.82 9.62 13.36
C ILE A 143 -17.16 11.10 13.21
N PHE A 144 -16.88 11.87 14.24
CA PHE A 144 -16.92 13.34 14.24
C PHE A 144 -15.57 13.86 14.71
N LEU A 145 -15.11 14.93 14.07
CA LEU A 145 -13.82 15.55 14.35
C LEU A 145 -14.04 17.04 14.61
N VAL A 146 -13.82 17.48 15.85
CA VAL A 146 -13.96 18.88 16.24
C VAL A 146 -12.60 19.41 16.65
N MET A 147 -12.10 20.40 15.92
CA MET A 147 -10.84 21.08 16.24
C MET A 147 -11.10 22.31 17.10
N ALA A 148 -10.33 22.49 18.18
CA ALA A 148 -10.44 23.65 19.04
C ALA A 148 -9.59 24.80 18.50
N LYS A 149 -10.20 25.99 18.35
CA LYS A 149 -9.52 27.24 18.00
C LYS A 149 -8.83 27.25 16.63
N GLU A 150 -9.22 26.37 15.72
CA GLU A 150 -8.73 26.36 14.34
C GLU A 150 -9.58 27.22 13.40
N GLY A 151 -8.95 27.70 12.33
CA GLY A 151 -9.63 28.47 11.28
C GLY A 151 -10.75 27.66 10.60
N SER A 152 -11.73 28.37 10.02
CA SER A 152 -12.90 27.76 9.38
C SER A 152 -12.56 26.74 8.29
N THR A 153 -11.42 26.89 7.61
CA THR A 153 -10.94 25.95 6.59
C THR A 153 -10.62 24.57 7.17
N ILE A 154 -9.88 24.49 8.29
CA ILE A 154 -9.48 23.22 8.89
C ILE A 154 -10.70 22.53 9.51
N SER A 155 -11.54 23.29 10.22
CA SER A 155 -12.78 22.78 10.79
C SER A 155 -13.72 22.25 9.71
N GLY A 156 -13.93 23.01 8.63
CA GLY A 156 -14.78 22.57 7.51
C GLY A 156 -14.23 21.33 6.80
N PHE A 157 -12.91 21.24 6.62
CA PHE A 157 -12.29 20.04 6.06
C PHE A 157 -12.41 18.83 7.00
N ALA A 158 -12.20 19.01 8.31
CA ALA A 158 -12.34 17.97 9.31
C ALA A 158 -13.78 17.42 9.34
N ASP A 159 -14.79 18.29 9.31
CA ASP A 159 -16.19 17.90 9.26
C ASP A 159 -16.53 17.12 7.98
N ALA A 160 -16.12 17.64 6.81
CA ALA A 160 -16.35 16.97 5.53
C ALA A 160 -15.65 15.61 5.46
N PHE A 161 -14.42 15.52 5.97
CA PHE A 161 -13.65 14.29 6.04
C PHE A 161 -14.30 13.28 6.98
N ALA A 162 -14.67 13.69 8.20
CA ALA A 162 -15.34 12.86 9.18
C ALA A 162 -16.66 12.29 8.62
N GLN A 163 -17.43 13.12 7.88
CA GLN A 163 -18.65 12.70 7.22
C GLN A 163 -18.39 11.66 6.12
N ALA A 164 -17.35 11.84 5.30
CA ALA A 164 -16.98 10.89 4.24
C ALA A 164 -16.55 9.52 4.81
N ILE A 165 -15.77 9.53 5.90
CA ILE A 165 -15.38 8.30 6.60
C ILE A 165 -16.59 7.63 7.24
N SER A 166 -17.50 8.41 7.84
CA SER A 166 -18.75 7.89 8.40
C SER A 166 -19.60 7.19 7.34
N TYR A 167 -19.73 7.77 6.14
CA TYR A 167 -20.39 7.09 5.03
C TYR A 167 -19.67 5.80 4.65
N SER A 168 -18.34 5.81 4.59
CA SER A 168 -17.55 4.64 4.23
C SER A 168 -17.80 3.48 5.20
N LEU A 169 -17.80 3.76 6.52
CA LEU A 169 -18.12 2.77 7.56
C LEU A 169 -19.57 2.26 7.43
N GLN A 170 -20.53 3.15 7.16
CA GLN A 170 -21.94 2.78 6.99
C GLN A 170 -22.21 1.95 5.74
N TYR A 171 -21.38 2.06 4.71
CA TYR A 171 -21.41 1.20 3.51
C TYR A 171 -20.58 -0.09 3.66
N GLY A 172 -20.06 -0.37 4.86
CA GLY A 172 -19.37 -1.62 5.17
C GLY A 172 -17.90 -1.66 4.77
N VAL A 173 -17.25 -0.51 4.53
CA VAL A 173 -15.81 -0.47 4.32
C VAL A 173 -15.11 -0.93 5.61
N PRO A 174 -14.26 -1.98 5.58
CA PRO A 174 -13.58 -2.46 6.78
C PRO A 174 -12.67 -1.37 7.37
N LEU A 175 -12.72 -1.19 8.70
CA LEU A 175 -11.89 -0.20 9.40
C LEU A 175 -10.40 -0.40 9.11
N GLN A 176 -9.93 -1.65 9.04
CA GLN A 176 -8.54 -1.98 8.73
C GLN A 176 -8.07 -1.29 7.44
N VAL A 177 -8.87 -1.34 6.38
CA VAL A 177 -8.52 -0.74 5.09
C VAL A 177 -8.36 0.78 5.19
N LEU A 178 -9.21 1.42 5.99
CA LEU A 178 -9.13 2.85 6.23
C LEU A 178 -7.88 3.19 7.05
N VAL A 179 -7.58 2.41 8.10
CA VAL A 179 -6.37 2.58 8.91
C VAL A 179 -5.11 2.40 8.07
N ASP A 180 -5.02 1.36 7.26
CA ASP A 180 -3.87 1.12 6.38
C ASP A 180 -3.68 2.25 5.37
N LYS A 181 -4.78 2.85 4.90
CA LYS A 181 -4.73 3.92 3.91
C LYS A 181 -4.37 5.29 4.48
N PHE A 182 -4.90 5.61 5.65
CA PHE A 182 -4.83 6.95 6.23
C PHE A 182 -3.79 7.08 7.35
N SER A 183 -3.27 5.96 7.85
CA SER A 183 -2.06 5.98 8.66
C SER A 183 -0.90 6.55 7.85
N HIS A 184 -0.07 7.33 8.52
CA HIS A 184 1.14 7.95 8.02
C HIS A 184 1.00 8.99 6.91
N VAL A 185 -0.22 9.43 6.60
CA VAL A 185 -0.44 10.59 5.75
C VAL A 185 0.17 11.83 6.42
N ARG A 186 0.90 12.63 5.66
CA ARG A 186 1.71 13.75 6.15
C ARG A 186 1.12 15.09 5.73
N PHE A 187 0.74 15.91 6.69
CA PHE A 187 0.38 17.32 6.52
C PHE A 187 0.22 17.97 7.90
N GLU A 188 0.31 19.30 7.98
CA GLU A 188 0.15 20.03 9.24
C GLU A 188 -1.34 20.13 9.65
N PRO A 189 -1.68 20.08 10.95
CA PRO A 189 -0.80 19.94 12.11
C PRO A 189 -0.15 18.55 12.28
N ALA A 190 1.15 18.54 12.56
CA ALA A 190 1.96 17.36 12.83
C ALA A 190 2.94 17.61 13.98
N GLY A 191 3.31 16.58 14.73
CA GLY A 191 4.29 16.69 15.80
C GLY A 191 4.01 15.78 17.00
N LEU A 192 4.55 16.16 18.15
CA LEU A 192 4.40 15.40 19.38
C LEU A 192 2.95 15.43 19.88
N THR A 193 2.52 14.32 20.46
CA THR A 193 1.20 14.20 21.08
C THR A 193 1.33 13.81 22.54
N LYS A 194 0.26 14.03 23.31
CA LYS A 194 0.16 13.61 24.72
C LYS A 194 -0.14 12.11 24.89
N ASN A 195 -0.41 11.39 23.81
CA ASN A 195 -0.76 9.96 23.85
C ASN A 195 0.50 9.08 23.86
N LYS A 196 0.63 8.21 24.85
CA LYS A 196 1.78 7.29 25.01
C LYS A 196 1.90 6.30 23.84
N ASP A 197 0.75 5.89 23.29
CA ASP A 197 0.67 4.89 22.22
C ASP A 197 1.02 5.51 20.85
N ILE A 198 0.86 6.83 20.71
CA ILE A 198 1.06 7.60 19.48
C ILE A 198 1.88 8.85 19.81
N ARG A 199 3.17 8.69 20.14
CA ARG A 199 4.00 9.82 20.61
C ARG A 199 4.20 10.93 19.59
N VAL A 200 4.23 10.56 18.32
CA VAL A 200 4.39 11.51 17.20
C VAL A 200 3.35 11.19 16.15
N ALA A 201 2.59 12.21 15.76
CA ALA A 201 1.64 12.19 14.67
C ALA A 201 2.17 12.93 13.45
N LYS A 202 1.95 12.37 12.27
CA LYS A 202 2.35 12.95 10.98
C LYS A 202 1.28 13.88 10.38
N SER A 203 0.07 13.81 10.91
CA SER A 203 -1.07 14.70 10.64
C SER A 203 -2.18 14.41 11.65
N ILE A 204 -3.23 15.25 11.65
CA ILE A 204 -4.49 14.96 12.36
C ILE A 204 -5.08 13.61 11.90
N VAL A 205 -5.07 13.36 10.59
CA VAL A 205 -5.63 12.12 10.02
C VAL A 205 -4.81 10.89 10.42
N ASP A 206 -3.48 10.96 10.39
CA ASP A 206 -2.59 9.89 10.89
C ASP A 206 -2.91 9.56 12.36
N TYR A 207 -3.05 10.58 13.21
CA TYR A 207 -3.37 10.38 14.61
C TYR A 207 -4.73 9.70 14.81
N VAL A 208 -5.76 10.20 14.12
CA VAL A 208 -7.14 9.69 14.23
C VAL A 208 -7.20 8.20 13.89
N PHE A 209 -6.61 7.79 12.76
CA PHE A 209 -6.68 6.38 12.36
C PHE A 209 -5.80 5.47 13.19
N ARG A 210 -4.64 5.94 13.67
CA ARG A 210 -3.83 5.19 14.63
C ARG A 210 -4.53 5.04 15.98
N TRP A 211 -5.28 6.06 16.41
CA TRP A 211 -6.10 5.97 17.62
C TRP A 211 -7.30 5.04 17.44
N LEU A 212 -7.98 5.07 16.29
CA LEU A 212 -9.02 4.09 15.96
C LEU A 212 -8.45 2.66 15.96
N ALA A 213 -7.23 2.47 15.47
CA ALA A 213 -6.56 1.17 15.52
C ALA A 213 -6.35 0.67 16.95
N THR A 214 -5.97 1.54 17.89
CA THR A 214 -5.78 1.14 19.30
C THR A 214 -7.07 0.69 19.97
N LYS A 215 -8.23 1.15 19.48
CA LYS A 215 -9.54 0.87 20.05
C LYS A 215 -10.26 -0.33 19.44
N PHE A 216 -10.12 -0.53 18.13
CA PHE A 216 -10.98 -1.45 17.38
C PHE A 216 -10.24 -2.54 16.61
N LEU A 217 -8.91 -2.49 16.51
CA LEU A 217 -8.13 -3.45 15.72
C LEU A 217 -7.27 -4.35 16.60
N SER A 218 -6.86 -5.50 16.04
CA SER A 218 -6.00 -6.48 16.72
C SER A 218 -4.60 -5.93 17.01
N PRO A 219 -3.84 -6.52 17.95
CA PRO A 219 -2.47 -6.08 18.26
C PRO A 219 -1.52 -6.10 17.03
N GLU A 220 -1.68 -7.08 16.14
CA GLU A 220 -0.92 -7.16 14.89
C GLU A 220 -1.22 -5.96 13.97
N ALA A 221 -2.50 -5.65 13.79
CA ALA A 221 -2.94 -4.49 13.01
C ALA A 221 -2.49 -3.16 13.63
N GLN A 222 -2.47 -3.06 14.96
CA GLN A 222 -1.95 -1.90 15.69
C GLN A 222 -0.46 -1.69 15.41
N PHE A 223 0.33 -2.77 15.43
CA PHE A 223 1.75 -2.72 15.09
C PHE A 223 1.97 -2.23 13.65
N HIS A 224 1.20 -2.74 12.68
CA HIS A 224 1.27 -2.28 11.29
C HIS A 224 0.87 -0.82 11.10
N ALA A 225 -0.08 -0.32 11.89
CA ALA A 225 -0.44 1.09 11.93
C ALA A 225 0.62 1.96 12.65
N GLY A 226 1.67 1.36 13.20
CA GLY A 226 2.73 2.04 13.94
C GLY A 226 2.33 2.49 15.34
N VAL A 227 1.32 1.87 15.96
CA VAL A 227 0.94 2.12 17.36
C VAL A 227 1.95 1.43 18.28
N ASN A 228 2.37 2.10 19.35
CA ASN A 228 3.19 1.46 20.37
C ASN A 228 2.30 0.49 21.18
N VAL A 229 2.38 -0.80 20.89
CA VAL A 229 1.64 -1.83 21.63
C VAL A 229 2.32 -2.03 22.99
N SER A 230 1.59 -1.79 24.08
CA SER A 230 2.09 -1.90 25.46
C SER A 230 2.01 -3.33 26.04
N GLY A 231 1.96 -4.34 25.18
CA GLY A 231 2.02 -5.75 25.54
C GLY A 231 3.09 -6.45 24.72
N GLU A 232 3.75 -7.44 25.33
CA GLU A 232 4.78 -8.30 24.74
C GLU A 232 4.32 -8.89 23.40
N VAL A 233 4.52 -8.16 22.31
CA VAL A 233 4.79 -8.79 21.03
C VAL A 233 6.25 -9.18 21.13
N ALA A 234 6.49 -10.36 21.69
CA ALA A 234 7.77 -11.02 21.61
C ALA A 234 8.19 -10.93 20.15
N ALA A 235 9.28 -10.19 19.91
CA ALA A 235 9.95 -10.16 18.64
C ALA A 235 10.51 -11.57 18.39
N GLU A 236 9.68 -12.47 17.85
CA GLU A 236 10.19 -13.66 17.21
C GLU A 236 10.93 -13.20 15.94
N GLY A 237 12.26 -13.16 16.03
CA GLY A 237 13.14 -13.16 14.86
C GLY A 237 14.02 -11.92 14.63
N GLY A 238 14.16 -11.01 15.59
CA GLY A 238 15.16 -9.94 15.50
C GLY A 238 16.40 -10.27 16.32
N GLU A 239 17.35 -11.01 15.76
CA GLU A 239 18.66 -11.23 16.37
C GLU A 239 19.29 -9.86 16.67
N GLN A 240 19.33 -9.50 17.95
CA GLN A 240 19.86 -8.23 18.40
C GLN A 240 21.37 -8.30 18.19
N LEU A 241 21.87 -7.67 17.13
CA LEU A 241 23.30 -7.62 16.82
C LEU A 241 24.05 -6.99 17.99
N THR A 242 24.67 -7.83 18.80
CA THR A 242 25.60 -7.42 19.84
C THR A 242 26.88 -6.96 19.15
N PHE A 243 27.20 -5.67 19.26
CA PHE A 243 28.51 -5.17 18.87
C PHE A 243 29.55 -5.77 19.82
N GLY A 244 30.30 -6.75 19.33
CA GLY A 244 31.42 -7.34 20.05
C GLY A 244 32.52 -6.31 20.30
N GLU A 245 33.05 -6.33 21.53
CA GLU A 245 34.16 -5.49 21.98
C GLU A 245 35.37 -5.64 21.05
N ALA A 246 35.88 -4.52 20.57
CA ALA A 246 36.99 -4.47 19.62
C ALA A 246 38.30 -4.94 20.29
N VAL A 247 38.88 -6.03 19.77
CA VAL A 247 40.25 -6.45 20.11
C VAL A 247 41.24 -5.56 19.35
N PRO A 248 42.21 -4.91 20.01
CA PRO A 248 43.19 -4.08 19.32
C PRO A 248 44.27 -4.97 18.68
N THR A 249 44.40 -4.91 17.35
CA THR A 249 45.54 -5.51 16.65
C THR A 249 46.42 -4.41 16.06
N ASP A 250 47.61 -4.29 16.63
CA ASP A 250 48.75 -3.51 16.14
C ASP A 250 49.29 -4.15 14.84
N ALA A 251 49.16 -3.48 13.71
CA ALA A 251 49.97 -3.75 12.51
C ALA A 251 50.00 -2.52 11.57
N PRO A 252 51.15 -2.21 10.93
CA PRO A 252 51.40 -0.89 10.37
C PRO A 252 50.77 -0.70 8.97
N ALA A 253 50.40 0.55 8.72
CA ALA A 253 49.80 1.03 7.49
C ALA A 253 50.67 0.76 6.24
N ARG A 254 50.06 0.14 5.23
CA ARG A 254 50.51 0.23 3.84
C ARG A 254 49.37 0.77 2.97
N SER A 255 49.68 1.83 2.25
CA SER A 255 48.78 2.56 1.37
C SER A 255 48.65 1.92 -0.01
N ALA A 256 47.52 2.25 -0.63
CA ALA A 256 47.19 2.24 -2.06
C ALA A 256 46.46 1.01 -2.64
N GLY A 257 45.22 1.25 -3.10
CA GLY A 257 44.50 0.40 -4.05
C GLY A 257 42.98 0.47 -3.91
N GLN A 258 42.33 1.36 -4.67
CA GLN A 258 40.90 1.67 -4.64
C GLN A 258 39.99 0.50 -5.02
N ASN A 259 38.86 0.35 -4.31
CA ASN A 259 37.54 0.05 -4.87
C ASN A 259 36.47 0.38 -3.82
N GLY A 260 36.16 1.67 -3.71
CA GLY A 260 35.15 2.21 -2.80
C GLY A 260 33.74 1.97 -3.34
N SER A 261 32.94 1.19 -2.63
CA SER A 261 31.49 1.36 -2.65
C SER A 261 31.18 2.58 -1.78
N PRO A 262 30.51 3.63 -2.28
CA PRO A 262 30.21 4.78 -1.45
C PRO A 262 29.07 4.41 -0.51
N ALA A 263 29.41 4.12 0.74
CA ALA A 263 28.47 4.32 1.84
C ALA A 263 28.22 5.83 1.90
N TYR A 264 27.13 6.29 1.29
CA TYR A 264 26.61 7.64 1.58
C TYR A 264 26.13 7.62 3.02
N ALA A 265 27.01 7.98 3.96
CA ALA A 265 26.60 8.51 5.24
C ALA A 265 25.73 9.73 4.94
N ILE A 266 24.45 9.65 5.26
CA ILE A 266 23.52 10.78 5.17
C ILE A 266 24.01 11.81 6.19
N GLN A 267 24.84 12.75 5.76
CA GLN A 267 25.04 13.99 6.47
C GLN A 267 23.77 14.81 6.25
N ASN A 268 22.88 14.78 7.24
CA ASN A 268 21.77 15.72 7.30
C ASN A 268 22.38 17.10 7.54
N ASP A 269 22.51 17.90 6.50
CA ASP A 269 22.73 19.34 6.65
C ASP A 269 21.51 19.91 7.38
N GLU A 270 21.73 20.58 8.53
CA GLU A 270 20.65 21.10 9.39
C GLU A 270 19.71 22.08 8.66
N ASP A 271 20.17 22.67 7.56
CA ASP A 271 19.43 23.66 6.75
C ASP A 271 18.81 23.09 5.45
N ALA A 272 18.74 21.76 5.30
CA ALA A 272 18.25 21.18 4.07
C ALA A 272 16.70 21.27 3.93
N PRO A 273 16.17 21.88 2.85
CA PRO A 273 14.74 22.06 2.68
C PRO A 273 14.04 20.71 2.36
N PRO A 274 12.77 20.55 2.75
CA PRO A 274 11.97 19.39 2.37
C PRO A 274 11.64 19.42 0.86
N CYS A 275 11.57 18.24 0.25
CA CYS A 275 11.23 18.08 -1.15
C CYS A 275 9.80 18.54 -1.43
N SER A 276 9.62 19.46 -2.39
CA SER A 276 8.30 19.96 -2.81
C SER A 276 7.39 18.89 -3.43
N THR A 277 7.95 17.76 -3.88
CA THR A 277 7.19 16.67 -4.51
C THR A 277 6.78 15.58 -3.53
N CYS A 278 7.65 15.16 -2.62
CA CYS A 278 7.41 14.00 -1.75
C CYS A 278 7.68 14.24 -0.25
N GLY A 279 8.13 15.44 0.13
CA GLY A 279 8.37 15.83 1.52
C GLY A 279 9.60 15.18 2.18
N ALA A 280 10.39 14.37 1.48
CA ALA A 280 11.66 13.88 2.00
C ALA A 280 12.64 15.04 2.17
N ILE A 281 13.43 15.03 3.25
CA ILE A 281 14.53 15.99 3.43
C ILE A 281 15.51 15.80 2.27
N MET A 282 15.76 16.89 1.55
CA MET A 282 16.64 16.85 0.39
C MET A 282 18.10 16.82 0.85
N ILE A 283 19.00 16.33 0.01
CA ILE A 283 20.45 16.31 0.32
C ILE A 283 21.14 17.33 -0.58
N ARG A 284 22.10 18.07 -0.03
CA ARG A 284 22.87 19.05 -0.81
C ARG A 284 23.64 18.34 -1.93
N ASN A 285 23.47 18.86 -3.14
CA ASN A 285 24.16 18.43 -4.36
C ASN A 285 24.74 19.70 -5.03
N GLY A 286 25.94 20.10 -4.59
CA GLY A 286 26.57 21.35 -5.00
C GLY A 286 25.86 22.59 -4.42
N ALA A 287 25.45 23.51 -5.31
CA ALA A 287 24.71 24.72 -4.95
C ALA A 287 23.20 24.48 -4.75
N CYS A 288 22.70 23.29 -5.09
CA CYS A 288 21.30 22.91 -5.00
C CYS A 288 21.09 21.70 -4.11
N TYR A 289 19.84 21.26 -4.00
CA TYR A 289 19.45 20.06 -3.27
C TYR A 289 18.84 19.03 -4.22
N LYS A 290 19.04 17.75 -3.92
CA LYS A 290 18.47 16.60 -4.63
C LYS A 290 17.70 15.72 -3.66
N CYS A 291 16.50 15.32 -4.06
CA CYS A 291 15.73 14.31 -3.35
C CYS A 291 16.20 12.91 -3.76
N VAL A 292 16.71 12.14 -2.79
CA VAL A 292 17.11 10.74 -3.03
C VAL A 292 15.92 9.81 -3.24
N ASN A 293 14.73 10.20 -2.77
CA ASN A 293 13.53 9.36 -2.84
C ASN A 293 12.79 9.45 -4.18
N CYS A 294 12.64 10.66 -4.74
CA CYS A 294 11.89 10.86 -5.99
C CYS A 294 12.71 11.50 -7.12
N GLY A 295 13.99 11.81 -6.90
CA GLY A 295 14.88 12.37 -7.91
C GLY A 295 14.71 13.87 -8.19
N THR A 296 13.70 14.53 -7.61
CA THR A 296 13.46 15.98 -7.77
C THR A 296 14.66 16.79 -7.28
N THR A 297 15.08 17.80 -8.06
CA THR A 297 16.14 18.75 -7.68
C THR A 297 15.56 20.13 -7.39
N SER A 298 16.23 20.93 -6.56
CA SER A 298 15.81 22.29 -6.20
C SER A 298 16.20 23.36 -7.24
N GLY A 299 16.50 22.96 -8.49
CA GLY A 299 16.68 23.90 -9.59
C GLY A 299 18.09 24.08 -10.17
N CYS A 300 19.07 23.24 -9.84
CA CYS A 300 20.33 23.15 -10.59
C CYS A 300 20.30 21.85 -11.40
N ALA A 301 20.54 21.97 -12.71
CA ALA A 301 20.64 20.84 -13.64
C ALA A 301 21.86 19.96 -13.34
#